data_AF-A0A7X6HDG8-F1
#
_entry.id   AF-A0A7X6HDG8-F1
#
_cell.length_a   1.000
_cell.length_b   1.000
_cell.length_c   1.000
_cell.angle_alpha   90.00
_cell.angle_beta   90.00
_cell.angle_gamma   90.00
#
_symmetry.space_group_name_H-M   'P 1'
#
loop_
_entity.id
_entity.type
_entity.pdbx_description
1 polymer ?
#
loop_
_entity_poly.entity_id
_entity_poly.type
_entity_poly.pdbx_seq_one_letter_code
_entity_poly.pdbx_strand_id
1 'polypeptide(L)'
;MNTHRELAAALRDALNAEAQLPVPLQALIAGSVMCARGGAPSRLGMAKVGRYSYGSSQNHYADLLDAIVGRLPAVVAGMAAGGIDPATAARLGEEVRRRDETIAALRRELKALAERSEHVRRYALALHERVRTLEEQAAGEAGAGEVAGRTADGGC
;
A
#
# COMPACT_ATOMS: atom_id res chain seq x y z
N MET A 1 -15.54 -37.18 -24.80
CA MET A 1 -14.49 -36.13 -24.85
C MET A 1 -14.79 -35.13 -23.74
N ASN A 2 -14.05 -35.17 -22.63
CA ASN A 2 -14.26 -34.34 -21.43
C ASN A 2 -13.35 -33.11 -21.45
N THR A 3 -13.43 -32.32 -22.51
CA THR A 3 -12.58 -31.14 -22.79
C THR A 3 -12.59 -30.10 -21.66
N HIS A 4 -13.72 -29.91 -20.98
CA HIS A 4 -13.82 -28.95 -19.87
C HIS A 4 -13.08 -29.38 -18.60
N ARG A 5 -13.01 -30.69 -18.33
CA ARG A 5 -12.34 -31.23 -17.13
C ARG A 5 -10.83 -31.23 -17.31
N GLU A 6 -10.37 -31.56 -18.51
CA GLU A 6 -8.97 -31.47 -18.93
C GLU A 6 -8.50 -30.01 -18.95
N LEU A 7 -9.32 -29.08 -19.47
CA LEU A 7 -9.00 -27.65 -19.44
C LEU A 7 -8.92 -27.11 -18.00
N ALA A 8 -9.85 -27.50 -17.12
CA ALA A 8 -9.84 -27.08 -15.72
C ALA A 8 -8.67 -27.66 -14.92
N ALA A 9 -8.24 -28.89 -15.23
CA ALA A 9 -7.04 -29.50 -14.66
C ALA A 9 -5.78 -28.78 -15.17
N ALA A 10 -5.67 -28.55 -16.48
CA ALA A 10 -4.55 -27.83 -17.08
C ALA A 10 -4.44 -26.37 -16.58
N LEU A 11 -5.57 -25.68 -16.36
CA LEU A 11 -5.60 -24.36 -15.75
C LEU A 11 -5.12 -24.40 -14.30
N ARG A 12 -5.57 -25.38 -13.52
CA ARG A 12 -5.15 -25.53 -12.12
C ARG A 12 -3.67 -25.85 -12.00
N ASP A 13 -3.18 -26.75 -12.84
CA ASP A 13 -1.78 -27.15 -12.85
C ASP A 13 -0.87 -26.02 -13.34
N ALA A 14 -1.31 -25.26 -14.36
CA ALA A 14 -0.55 -24.10 -14.84
C ALA A 14 -0.63 -22.85 -13.94
N LEU A 15 -1.61 -22.79 -13.03
CA LEU A 15 -1.67 -21.77 -11.98
C LEU A 15 -0.86 -22.17 -10.74
N ASN A 16 -0.67 -23.47 -10.50
CA ASN A 16 0.04 -24.01 -9.34
C ASN A 16 1.53 -24.29 -9.62
N ALA A 17 1.87 -24.68 -10.84
CA ALA A 17 3.24 -24.77 -11.30
C ALA A 17 3.66 -23.40 -11.83
N GLU A 18 4.88 -22.95 -11.51
CA GLU A 18 5.51 -21.76 -12.13
C GLU A 18 5.75 -21.92 -13.65
N ALA A 19 5.07 -22.87 -14.29
CA ALA A 19 5.15 -23.16 -15.71
C ALA A 19 4.44 -22.08 -16.55
N GLN A 20 5.02 -21.81 -17.72
CA GLN A 20 4.51 -20.80 -18.63
C GLN A 20 3.16 -21.28 -19.23
N LEU A 21 2.10 -20.49 -19.02
CA LEU A 21 0.76 -20.78 -19.54
C LEU A 21 0.75 -20.91 -21.08
N PRO A 22 -0.11 -21.75 -21.68
CA PRO A 22 -0.36 -21.73 -23.11
C PRO A 22 -0.79 -20.34 -23.62
N VAL A 23 -0.31 -19.96 -24.82
CA VAL A 23 -0.59 -18.65 -25.43
C VAL A 23 -2.08 -18.28 -25.45
N PRO A 24 -3.02 -19.17 -25.80
CA PRO A 24 -4.45 -18.83 -25.76
C PRO A 24 -4.95 -18.41 -24.37
N LEU A 25 -4.46 -19.05 -23.31
CA LEU A 25 -4.83 -18.70 -21.94
C LEU A 25 -4.19 -17.38 -21.52
N GLN A 26 -2.92 -17.16 -21.88
CA GLN A 26 -2.27 -15.86 -21.66
C GLN A 26 -3.01 -14.72 -22.37
N ALA A 27 -3.43 -14.94 -23.63
CA ALA A 27 -4.18 -13.97 -24.41
C ALA A 27 -5.57 -13.70 -23.82
N LEU A 28 -6.28 -14.75 -23.38
CA LEU A 28 -7.59 -14.61 -22.73
C LEU A 28 -7.49 -13.80 -21.43
N ILE A 29 -6.50 -14.10 -20.58
CA ILE A 29 -6.25 -13.37 -19.33
C ILE A 29 -5.89 -11.92 -19.65
N ALA A 30 -4.95 -11.69 -20.57
CA ALA A 30 -4.53 -10.36 -20.99
C ALA A 30 -5.70 -9.53 -21.55
N GLY A 31 -6.49 -10.11 -22.44
CA GLY A 31 -7.68 -9.48 -23.00
C GLY A 31 -8.71 -9.14 -21.93
N SER A 32 -8.91 -10.02 -20.94
CA SER A 32 -9.86 -9.80 -19.86
C SER A 32 -9.44 -8.64 -18.97
N VAL A 33 -8.14 -8.57 -18.65
CA VAL A 33 -7.54 -7.45 -17.91
C VAL A 33 -7.65 -6.14 -18.69
N MET A 34 -7.45 -6.17 -20.01
CA MET A 34 -7.64 -5.00 -20.87
C MET A 34 -9.08 -4.50 -20.84
N CYS A 35 -10.06 -5.39 -21.05
CA CYS A 35 -11.49 -5.07 -20.97
C CYS A 35 -11.88 -4.52 -19.59
N ALA A 36 -11.40 -5.14 -18.51
CA ALA A 36 -11.69 -4.72 -17.15
C ALA A 36 -11.13 -3.32 -16.81
N ARG A 37 -10.10 -2.87 -17.53
CA ARG A 37 -9.53 -1.52 -17.41
C ARG A 37 -10.20 -0.51 -18.35
N GLY A 38 -11.27 -0.89 -19.04
CA GLY A 38 -11.97 -0.05 -20.02
C GLY A 38 -11.26 0.07 -21.37
N GLY A 39 -10.22 -0.75 -21.63
CA GLY A 39 -9.52 -0.79 -22.91
C GLY A 39 -10.08 -1.86 -23.85
N ALA A 40 -10.03 -1.61 -25.16
CA ALA A 40 -10.36 -2.62 -26.15
C ALA A 40 -9.21 -3.64 -26.30
N PRO A 41 -9.46 -4.95 -26.21
CA PRO A 41 -8.43 -5.96 -26.43
C PRO A 41 -7.98 -5.91 -27.89
N SER A 42 -6.67 -6.01 -28.10
CA SER A 42 -6.08 -6.12 -29.44
C SER A 42 -5.02 -7.21 -29.40
N ARG A 43 -4.75 -7.88 -30.53
CA ARG A 43 -3.75 -8.96 -30.59
C ARG A 43 -2.38 -8.50 -30.07
N LEU A 44 -1.98 -7.29 -30.41
CA LEU A 44 -0.71 -6.70 -29.98
C LEU A 44 -0.72 -6.35 -28.48
N GLY A 45 -1.82 -5.76 -28.01
CA GLY A 45 -1.98 -5.44 -26.59
C GLY A 45 -1.97 -6.69 -25.72
N MET A 46 -2.65 -7.75 -26.15
CA MET A 46 -2.69 -9.04 -25.46
C MET A 46 -1.31 -9.70 -25.42
N ALA A 47 -0.53 -9.65 -26.51
CA ALA A 47 0.84 -10.18 -26.53
C ALA A 47 1.76 -9.45 -25.54
N LYS A 48 1.66 -8.11 -25.49
CA LYS A 48 2.44 -7.29 -24.57
C LYS A 48 2.08 -7.54 -23.11
N VAL A 49 0.79 -7.62 -22.80
CA VAL A 49 0.27 -7.82 -21.44
C VAL A 49 0.49 -9.26 -20.98
N GLY A 50 0.21 -10.24 -21.85
CA GLY A 50 0.36 -11.67 -21.59
C GLY A 50 1.79 -12.20 -21.68
N ARG A 51 2.73 -11.38 -22.17
CA ARG A 51 4.16 -11.71 -22.35
C ARG A 51 4.42 -12.93 -23.24
N TYR A 52 3.66 -13.07 -24.33
CA TYR A 52 3.93 -14.07 -25.37
C TYR A 52 4.46 -13.44 -26.67
N SER A 53 5.16 -14.25 -27.47
CA SER A 53 5.68 -13.84 -28.78
C SER A 53 4.55 -13.54 -29.76
N TYR A 54 4.43 -12.28 -30.17
CA TYR A 54 3.42 -11.83 -31.12
C TYR A 54 3.55 -12.52 -32.49
N GLY A 55 4.77 -12.63 -33.03
CA GLY A 55 4.98 -13.18 -34.38
C GLY A 55 4.65 -14.67 -34.51
N SER A 56 5.07 -15.49 -33.54
CA SER A 56 4.83 -16.94 -33.57
C SER A 56 3.37 -17.30 -33.29
N SER A 57 2.73 -16.54 -32.38
CA SER A 57 1.35 -16.78 -31.95
C SER A 57 0.30 -16.44 -32.99
N GLN A 58 0.55 -15.43 -33.85
CA GLN A 58 -0.41 -15.09 -34.89
C GLN A 58 -0.61 -16.20 -35.92
N ASN A 59 0.44 -16.92 -36.29
CA ASN A 59 0.31 -17.97 -37.30
C ASN A 59 -0.42 -19.21 -36.77
N HIS A 60 -0.24 -19.54 -35.49
CA HIS A 60 -0.79 -20.76 -34.90
C HIS A 60 -2.18 -20.55 -34.28
N TYR A 61 -2.51 -19.31 -33.88
CA TYR A 61 -3.72 -19.01 -33.11
C TYR A 61 -4.49 -17.79 -33.63
N ALA A 62 -4.29 -17.33 -34.87
CA ALA A 62 -4.96 -16.15 -35.44
C ALA A 62 -6.48 -16.15 -35.18
N ASP A 63 -7.17 -17.20 -35.60
CA ASP A 63 -8.64 -17.29 -35.51
C ASP A 63 -9.13 -17.27 -34.06
N LEU A 64 -8.38 -17.92 -33.18
CA LEU A 64 -8.69 -17.96 -31.75
C LEU A 64 -8.47 -16.59 -31.11
N LEU A 65 -7.38 -15.90 -31.45
CA LEU A 65 -7.09 -14.56 -30.96
C LEU A 65 -8.13 -13.56 -31.46
N ASP A 66 -8.63 -13.70 -32.68
CA ASP A 66 -9.73 -12.89 -33.19
C ASP A 66 -11.04 -13.15 -32.49
N ALA A 67 -11.35 -14.42 -32.23
CA ALA A 67 -12.53 -14.78 -31.47
C ALA A 67 -12.47 -14.17 -30.05
N ILE A 68 -11.29 -14.15 -29.42
CA ILE A 68 -11.07 -13.49 -28.14
C ILE A 68 -11.29 -11.98 -28.29
N VAL A 69 -10.65 -11.31 -29.26
CA VAL A 69 -10.81 -9.87 -29.48
C VAL A 69 -12.28 -9.48 -29.73
N GLY A 70 -13.00 -10.25 -30.56
CA GLY A 70 -14.37 -9.93 -30.95
C GLY A 70 -15.42 -10.25 -29.89
N ARG A 71 -15.24 -11.31 -29.09
CA ARG A 71 -16.29 -11.79 -28.16
C ARG A 71 -16.06 -11.38 -26.72
N LEU A 72 -14.80 -11.25 -26.29
CA LEU A 72 -14.46 -11.00 -24.90
C LEU A 72 -15.02 -9.69 -24.34
N PRO A 73 -15.05 -8.56 -25.08
CA PRO A 73 -15.63 -7.32 -24.57
C PRO A 73 -17.09 -7.49 -24.14
N ALA A 74 -17.91 -8.17 -24.96
CA ALA A 74 -19.32 -8.40 -24.67
C ALA A 74 -19.50 -9.34 -23.45
N VAL A 75 -18.66 -10.38 -23.33
CA VAL A 75 -18.70 -11.30 -22.18
C VAL A 75 -18.32 -10.58 -20.89
N VAL A 76 -17.26 -9.78 -20.90
CA VAL A 76 -16.81 -9.01 -19.72
C VAL A 76 -17.84 -7.94 -19.35
N ALA A 77 -18.43 -7.25 -20.34
CA ALA A 77 -19.52 -6.31 -20.10
C ALA A 77 -20.76 -7.01 -19.51
N GLY A 78 -21.09 -8.21 -19.98
CA GLY A 78 -22.16 -9.04 -19.42
C GLY A 78 -21.90 -9.52 -17.99
N MET A 79 -20.64 -9.75 -17.61
CA MET A 79 -20.27 -10.05 -16.22
C MET A 79 -20.31 -8.81 -15.31
N ALA A 80 -20.04 -7.63 -15.87
CA ALA A 80 -20.17 -6.34 -15.18
C ALA A 80 -21.64 -5.86 -15.07
N ALA A 81 -22.60 -6.58 -15.68
CA ALA A 81 -24.03 -6.25 -15.68
C ALA A 81 -24.69 -6.27 -14.28
N GLY A 82 -23.94 -6.59 -13.22
CA GLY A 82 -24.29 -6.24 -11.83
C GLY A 82 -24.27 -4.74 -11.51
N GLY A 83 -24.03 -3.87 -12.50
CA GLY A 83 -24.36 -2.45 -12.44
C GLY A 83 -23.19 -1.49 -12.20
N ILE A 84 -21.95 -1.98 -12.18
CA ILE A 84 -20.78 -1.11 -12.05
C ILE A 84 -19.94 -1.22 -13.32
N ASP A 85 -19.94 -0.14 -14.09
CA ASP A 85 -19.07 0.03 -15.25
C ASP A 85 -17.58 -0.22 -14.84
N PRO A 86 -16.81 -1.04 -15.59
CA PRO A 86 -15.42 -1.34 -15.28
C PRO A 86 -14.53 -0.10 -15.12
N ALA A 87 -14.77 0.97 -15.87
CA ALA A 87 -14.01 2.20 -15.72
C ALA A 87 -14.32 2.89 -14.38
N THR A 88 -15.57 2.85 -13.94
CA THR A 88 -15.99 3.30 -12.61
C THR A 88 -15.35 2.45 -11.50
N ALA A 89 -15.32 1.13 -11.64
CA ALA A 89 -14.66 0.24 -10.67
C ALA A 89 -13.14 0.51 -10.58
N ALA A 90 -12.46 0.71 -11.72
CA ALA A 90 -11.05 1.04 -11.76
C ALA A 90 -10.76 2.41 -11.10
N ARG A 91 -11.59 3.41 -11.37
CA ARG A 91 -11.48 4.74 -10.75
C ARG A 91 -11.67 4.68 -9.23
N LEU A 92 -12.69 3.95 -8.76
CA LEU A 92 -12.92 3.76 -7.33
C LEU A 92 -11.76 2.99 -6.67
N GLY A 93 -11.20 1.99 -7.34
CA GLY A 93 -10.02 1.28 -6.86
C GLY A 93 -8.78 2.17 -6.73
N GLU A 94 -8.56 3.07 -7.70
CA GLU A 94 -7.48 4.07 -7.63
C GLU A 94 -7.71 5.07 -6.48
N GLU A 95 -8.95 5.50 -6.28
CA GLU A 95 -9.32 6.43 -5.22
C GLU A 95 -9.14 5.81 -3.83
N VAL A 96 -9.55 4.55 -3.64
CA VAL A 96 -9.32 3.79 -2.41
C VAL A 96 -7.83 3.66 -2.15
N ARG A 97 -7.02 3.27 -3.15
CA ARG A 97 -5.56 3.14 -3.00
C ARG A 97 -4.93 4.47 -2.57
N ARG A 98 -5.29 5.57 -3.22
CA ARG A 98 -4.80 6.92 -2.87
C ARG A 98 -5.18 7.30 -1.44
N ARG A 99 -6.40 6.96 -1.00
CA ARG A 99 -6.85 7.20 0.38
C ARG A 99 -6.05 6.37 1.37
N ASP A 100 -5.79 5.10 1.08
CA ASP A 100 -5.00 4.22 1.93
C ASP A 100 -3.55 4.72 2.07
N GLU A 101 -2.94 5.17 0.98
CA GLU A 101 -1.61 5.79 0.99
C GLU A 101 -1.59 7.08 1.83
N THR A 102 -2.62 7.90 1.71
CA THR A 102 -2.78 9.12 2.50
C THR A 102 -2.95 8.81 3.99
N ILE A 103 -3.80 7.83 4.34
CA ILE A 103 -3.99 7.38 5.72
C ILE A 103 -2.69 6.83 6.28
N ALA A 104 -1.93 6.05 5.50
CA ALA A 104 -0.64 5.53 5.92
C ALA A 104 0.37 6.67 6.18
N ALA A 105 0.39 7.70 5.34
CA ALA A 105 1.23 8.89 5.53
C ALA A 105 0.84 9.64 6.82
N LEU A 106 -0.44 9.95 7.00
CA LEU A 106 -0.95 10.63 8.20
C LEU A 106 -0.67 9.84 9.49
N ARG A 107 -0.77 8.50 9.44
CA ARG A 107 -0.40 7.65 10.58
C ARG A 107 1.09 7.75 10.93
N ARG A 108 1.97 7.83 9.93
CA ARG A 108 3.41 8.04 10.15
C ARG A 108 3.68 9.43 10.74
N GLU A 109 3.02 10.46 10.24
CA GLU A 109 3.14 11.82 10.77
C GLU A 109 2.66 11.91 12.22
N LEU A 110 1.51 11.31 12.54
CA LEU A 110 0.96 11.26 13.89
C LEU A 110 1.93 10.57 14.84
N LYS A 111 2.51 9.44 14.43
CA LYS A 111 3.54 8.74 15.22
C LYS A 111 4.76 9.63 15.47
N ALA A 112 5.29 10.30 14.46
CA ALA A 112 6.44 11.20 14.61
C ALA A 112 6.12 12.39 15.52
N LEU A 113 4.89 12.92 15.46
CA LEU A 113 4.46 14.01 16.33
C LEU A 113 4.31 13.54 17.78
N ALA A 114 3.78 12.34 18.01
CA ALA A 114 3.70 11.72 19.33
C ALA A 114 5.11 11.54 19.93
N GLU A 115 6.06 11.03 19.16
CA GLU A 115 7.46 10.88 19.60
C GLU A 115 8.10 12.23 19.97
N ARG A 116 7.89 13.27 19.17
CA ARG A 116 8.36 14.63 19.49
C ARG A 116 7.72 15.16 20.77
N SER A 117 6.42 14.98 20.94
CA SER A 117 5.70 15.43 22.14
C SER A 117 6.21 14.75 23.41
N GLU A 118 6.52 13.46 23.32
CA GLU A 118 7.09 12.69 24.42
C GLU A 118 8.51 13.17 24.76
N HIS A 119 9.31 13.50 23.75
CA HIS A 119 10.64 14.08 23.96
C HIS A 119 10.57 15.42 24.69
N VAL A 120 9.67 16.32 24.26
CA VAL A 120 9.42 17.61 24.92
C VAL A 120 8.96 17.41 26.37
N ARG A 121 8.05 16.46 26.62
CA ARG A 121 7.58 16.13 27.98
C ARG A 121 8.74 15.69 28.88
N ARG A 122 9.61 14.79 28.40
CA ARG A 122 10.78 14.34 29.17
C ARG A 122 11.76 15.47 29.44
N TYR A 123 12.01 16.32 28.45
CA TYR A 123 12.86 17.49 28.61
C TYR A 123 12.30 18.47 29.65
N ALA A 124 11.01 18.76 29.60
CA ALA A 124 10.35 19.63 30.56
C ALA A 124 10.43 19.08 32.00
N LEU A 125 10.24 17.77 32.18
CA LEU A 125 10.42 17.10 33.48
C LEU A 125 11.85 17.23 33.99
N ALA A 126 12.84 16.92 33.16
CA ALA A 126 14.25 17.04 33.53
C ALA A 126 14.64 18.49 33.90
N LEU A 127 14.12 19.47 33.16
CA LEU A 127 14.33 20.89 33.46
C LEU A 127 13.68 21.27 34.81
N HIS A 128 12.46 20.81 35.06
CA HIS A 128 11.77 21.06 36.33
C HIS A 128 12.54 20.48 37.53
N GLU A 129 13.01 19.23 37.43
CA GLU A 129 13.83 18.60 38.47
C GLU A 129 15.14 19.36 38.70
N ARG A 130 15.77 19.85 37.62
CA ARG A 130 16.99 20.66 37.72
C ARG A 130 16.75 21.98 38.44
N VAL A 131 15.67 22.70 38.09
CA VAL A 131 15.29 23.96 38.76
C VAL A 131 15.02 23.71 40.23
N ARG A 132 14.23 22.69 40.58
CA ARG A 132 13.95 22.34 41.97
C ARG A 132 15.22 22.06 42.78
N THR A 133 16.17 21.34 42.19
CA THR A 133 17.46 21.06 42.84
C THR A 133 18.26 22.34 43.11
N LEU A 134 18.25 23.28 42.16
CA LEU A 134 18.92 24.58 42.32
C LEU A 134 18.24 25.44 43.39
N GLU A 135 16.91 25.41 43.46
CA GLU A 135 16.14 26.10 44.51
C GLU A 135 16.44 25.52 45.90
N GLU A 136 16.50 24.19 46.04
CA GLU A 136 16.90 23.50 47.28
C GLU A 136 18.33 23.88 47.71
N GLN A 137 19.27 23.96 46.75
CA GLN A 137 20.64 24.39 47.01
C GLN A 137 20.72 25.84 47.48
N ALA A 138 20.04 26.76 46.78
CA ALA A 138 20.00 28.17 47.14
C ALA A 138 19.37 28.41 48.52
N ALA A 139 18.31 27.68 48.85
CA ALA A 139 17.68 27.75 50.18
C ALA A 139 18.61 27.23 51.28
N GLY A 140 19.37 26.16 51.02
CA GLY A 140 20.37 25.63 51.94
C GLY A 140 21.52 26.60 52.21
N GLU A 141 22.04 27.25 51.16
CA GLU A 141 23.09 28.27 51.28
C GLU A 141 22.62 29.51 52.04
N ALA A 142 21.42 30.00 51.77
CA ALA A 142 20.82 31.14 52.47
C ALA A 142 20.61 30.84 53.97
N GLY A 143 20.11 29.65 54.30
CA GLY A 143 19.93 29.22 55.69
C GLY A 143 21.26 29.07 56.47
N ALA A 144 22.31 28.57 55.82
CA ALA A 144 23.63 28.46 56.42
C ALA A 144 24.28 29.83 56.69
N GLY A 145 24.11 30.80 55.78
CA GLY A 145 24.59 32.17 55.95
C GLY A 145 23.93 32.91 57.13
N GLU A 146 22.64 32.69 57.36
CA GLU A 146 21.91 33.32 58.48
C GLU A 146 22.35 32.79 59.85
N VAL A 147 22.68 31.49 59.94
CA VAL A 147 23.21 30.89 61.18
C VAL A 147 24.62 31.39 61.47
N ALA A 148 25.49 31.51 60.46
CA ALA A 148 26.84 32.05 60.62
C ALA A 148 26.84 33.53 61.04
N GLY A 149 25.89 34.33 60.51
CA GLY A 149 25.72 35.74 60.90
C GLY A 149 25.26 35.90 62.36
N ARG A 150 24.30 35.08 62.82
CA ARG A 150 23.84 35.12 64.23
C ARG A 150 24.90 34.71 65.24
N THR A 151 25.81 33.81 64.88
CA THR A 151 26.93 33.43 65.77
C THR A 151 28.00 34.51 65.89
N ALA A 152 28.07 35.46 64.95
CA ALA A 152 29.06 36.55 64.98
C ALA A 152 28.63 37.75 65.84
N ASP A 153 27.33 38.02 65.98
CA ASP A 153 26.80 39.19 66.72
C ASP A 153 26.51 38.92 68.22
N GLY A 154 26.54 37.66 68.68
CA GLY A 154 26.23 37.29 70.07
C GLY A 154 27.41 37.27 71.06
N GLY A 155 28.59 37.73 70.64
CA GLY A 155 29.82 37.66 71.43
C GLY A 155 30.39 39.03 71.78
N CYS A 156 29.68 39.80 72.62
CA CYS A 156 30.21 40.92 73.40
C CYS A 156 29.38 41.09 74.69
#